data_AF-A0A0E0DCX3-F1
#
_entry.id   AF-A0A0E0DCX3-F1
#
_cell.length_a   1.000
_cell.length_b   1.000
_cell.length_c   1.000
_cell.angle_alpha   90.00
_cell.angle_beta   90.00
_cell.angle_gamma   90.00
#
_symmetry.space_group_name_H-M   'P 1'
#
loop_
_entity.id
_entity.type
_entity.pdbx_description
1 polymer ?
#
loop_
_entity_poly.entity_id
_entity_poly.type
_entity_poly.pdbx_seq_one_letter_code
_entity_poly.pdbx_strand_id
1 'polypeptide(L)'
;MEPGSIAERFRDRSILITGSTGFLAKMLVENILRIQPDVSKLYLLVRAPDAAAAKERLLTEVVGKGLFDDLREQQHGASFHSFIKEKVCPLPGDITHQNFVLGNSEILRLSQDVDIIVNGAATTNFMERYIKCVLAIRVFFRPFKIYLWRYFV
;
A
#
# COMPACT_ATOMS: atom_id res chain seq x y z
N MET A 1 -2.75 -10.67 28.67
CA MET A 1 -1.85 -9.95 27.75
C MET A 1 -2.74 -8.97 27.00
N GLU A 2 -2.69 -7.69 27.37
CA GLU A 2 -3.36 -6.66 26.58
C GLU A 2 -2.79 -6.72 25.15
N PRO A 3 -3.63 -6.75 24.10
CA PRO A 3 -3.12 -6.63 22.75
C PRO A 3 -2.33 -5.31 22.68
N GLY A 4 -1.06 -5.39 22.32
CA GLY A 4 -0.22 -4.21 22.09
C GLY A 4 -0.94 -3.21 21.17
N SER A 5 -0.58 -1.93 21.26
CA SER A 5 -1.25 -0.87 20.51
C SER A 5 -1.30 -1.22 19.03
N ILE A 6 -2.31 -0.73 18.30
CA ILE A 6 -2.45 -1.00 16.86
C ILE A 6 -1.16 -0.66 16.10
N ALA A 7 -0.44 0.38 16.54
CA ALA A 7 0.86 0.76 15.99
C ALA A 7 1.93 -0.32 16.16
N GLU A 8 2.00 -1.01 17.30
CA GLU A 8 2.97 -2.09 17.54
C GLU A 8 2.78 -3.28 16.59
N ARG A 9 1.56 -3.50 16.11
CA ARG A 9 1.29 -4.56 15.13
C ARG A 9 1.91 -4.30 13.75
N PHE A 10 2.26 -3.04 13.46
CA PHE A 10 2.90 -2.64 12.20
C PHE A 10 4.43 -2.52 12.30
N ARG A 11 5.00 -2.60 13.52
CA ARG A 11 6.45 -2.56 13.73
C ARG A 11 7.13 -3.73 13.01
N ASP A 12 8.21 -3.43 12.29
CA ASP A 12 9.02 -4.39 11.52
C ASP A 12 8.22 -5.20 10.48
N ARG A 13 7.03 -4.74 10.10
CA ARG A 13 6.17 -5.42 9.12
C ARG A 13 6.27 -4.81 7.74
N SER A 14 6.20 -5.67 6.74
CA SER A 14 6.02 -5.26 5.34
C SER A 14 4.54 -5.31 4.96
N ILE A 15 4.02 -4.24 4.36
CA ILE A 15 2.59 -4.06 4.09
C ILE A 15 2.36 -3.79 2.62
N LEU A 16 1.47 -4.56 1.98
CA LEU A 16 0.97 -4.29 0.63
C LEU A 16 -0.36 -3.55 0.71
N ILE A 17 -0.45 -2.38 0.07
CA ILE A 17 -1.66 -1.57 -0.01
C ILE A 17 -2.08 -1.46 -1.48
N THR A 18 -3.28 -1.94 -1.80
CA THR A 18 -3.90 -1.75 -3.11
C THR A 18 -4.78 -0.50 -3.12
N GLY A 19 -5.02 0.08 -4.29
CA GLY A 19 -5.79 1.33 -4.38
C GLY A 19 -5.06 2.50 -3.70
N SER A 20 -3.73 2.48 -3.68
CA SER A 20 -2.86 3.43 -2.97
C SER A 20 -3.06 4.90 -3.39
N THR A 21 -3.58 5.14 -4.59
CA THR A 21 -3.94 6.48 -5.09
C THR A 21 -5.33 6.97 -4.63
N GLY A 22 -6.10 6.14 -3.93
CA GLY A 22 -7.37 6.53 -3.31
C GLY A 22 -7.17 7.35 -2.05
N PHE A 23 -8.11 8.25 -1.72
CA PHE A 23 -7.98 9.18 -0.59
C PHE A 23 -7.72 8.46 0.76
N LEU A 24 -8.50 7.44 1.09
CA LEU A 24 -8.35 6.67 2.33
C LEU A 24 -7.00 5.94 2.41
N ALA A 25 -6.52 5.41 1.28
CA ALA A 25 -5.26 4.71 1.25
C ALA A 25 -4.07 5.66 1.49
N LYS A 26 -4.13 6.89 0.95
CA LYS A 26 -3.11 7.92 1.21
C LYS A 26 -3.05 8.29 2.68
N MET A 27 -4.22 8.52 3.30
CA MET A 27 -4.31 8.81 4.74
C MET A 27 -3.74 7.66 5.57
N LEU A 28 -4.03 6.42 5.20
CA LEU A 28 -3.46 5.26 5.88
C LEU A 28 -1.93 5.21 5.76
N VAL A 29 -1.38 5.46 4.56
CA VAL A 29 0.06 5.49 4.32
C VAL A 29 0.74 6.57 5.17
N GLU A 30 0.21 7.80 5.13
CA GLU A 30 0.70 8.91 5.96
C GLU A 30 0.68 8.54 7.45
N ASN A 31 -0.46 8.02 7.91
CA ASN A 31 -0.66 7.73 9.32
C ASN A 31 0.26 6.61 9.82
N ILE A 32 0.51 5.58 9.00
CA ILE A 32 1.48 4.52 9.34
C ILE A 32 2.88 5.11 9.43
N LEU A 33 3.30 5.91 8.45
CA LEU A 33 4.64 6.50 8.43
C LEU A 33 4.87 7.47 9.59
N ARG A 34 3.83 8.23 9.98
CA ARG A 34 3.90 9.22 11.07
C ARG A 34 3.84 8.60 12.47
N ILE A 35 2.99 7.58 12.69
CA ILE A 35 2.78 6.96 14.01
C ILE A 35 3.74 5.78 14.25
N GLN A 36 4.09 5.04 13.19
CA GLN A 36 4.96 3.87 13.27
C GLN A 36 6.07 3.94 12.20
N PRO A 37 7.11 4.78 12.41
CA PRO A 37 8.24 4.86 11.48
C PRO A 37 9.07 3.57 11.41
N ASP A 38 8.95 2.68 12.40
CA ASP A 38 9.62 1.37 12.43
C ASP A 38 8.94 0.32 11.53
N VAL A 39 7.96 0.71 10.71
CA VAL A 39 7.46 -0.16 9.63
C VAL A 39 8.61 -0.51 8.69
N SER A 40 8.67 -1.78 8.26
CA SER A 40 9.78 -2.25 7.41
C SER A 40 9.66 -1.69 6.00
N LYS A 41 8.55 -2.00 5.31
CA LYS A 41 8.29 -1.52 3.95
C LYS A 41 6.80 -1.40 3.64
N LEU A 42 6.43 -0.35 2.92
CA LEU A 42 5.11 -0.17 2.32
C LEU A 42 5.20 -0.40 0.82
N TYR A 43 4.61 -1.50 0.36
CA TYR A 43 4.40 -1.79 -1.05
C TYR A 43 3.08 -1.17 -1.50
N LEU A 44 3.15 -0.22 -2.41
CA LEU A 44 1.97 0.50 -2.89
C LEU A 44 1.68 0.08 -4.33
N LEU A 45 0.59 -0.67 -4.52
CA LEU A 45 0.16 -1.05 -5.86
C LEU A 45 -0.43 0.18 -6.56
N VAL A 46 0.15 0.54 -7.70
CA VAL A 46 -0.21 1.70 -8.52
C VAL A 46 -0.47 1.23 -9.94
N ARG A 47 -1.62 1.61 -10.49
CA ARG A 47 -1.92 1.32 -11.91
C ARG A 47 -1.02 2.18 -12.79
N ALA A 48 -0.04 1.54 -13.42
CA ALA A 48 0.95 2.16 -14.30
C ALA A 48 1.55 1.09 -15.24
N PRO A 49 2.04 1.49 -16.44
CA PRO A 49 2.62 0.55 -17.40
C PRO A 49 3.97 -0.03 -16.94
N ASP A 50 4.74 0.73 -16.16
CA ASP A 50 6.06 0.33 -15.69
C ASP A 50 6.39 0.96 -14.33
N ALA A 51 7.54 0.56 -13.77
CA ALA A 51 8.00 1.02 -12.46
C ALA A 51 8.33 2.52 -12.42
N ALA A 52 8.78 3.11 -13.53
CA ALA A 52 9.09 4.54 -13.59
C ALA A 52 7.81 5.37 -13.53
N ALA A 53 6.81 5.01 -14.34
CA ALA A 53 5.49 5.61 -14.32
C ALA A 53 4.77 5.39 -12.96
N ALA A 54 4.92 4.21 -12.34
CA ALA A 54 4.37 3.94 -11.01
C ALA A 54 4.99 4.87 -9.95
N LYS A 55 6.31 5.08 -10.03
CA LYS A 55 7.03 5.98 -9.12
C LYS A 55 6.63 7.43 -9.32
N GLU A 56 6.54 7.90 -10.57
CA GLU A 56 6.09 9.26 -10.88
C GLU A 56 4.68 9.49 -10.34
N ARG A 57 3.76 8.57 -10.64
CA ARG A 57 2.37 8.64 -10.17
C ARG A 57 2.26 8.62 -8.65
N LEU A 58 3.08 7.81 -7.97
CA LEU A 58 3.14 7.82 -6.50
C LEU A 58 3.59 9.19 -5.97
N LEU A 59 4.64 9.77 -6.55
CA LEU A 59 5.17 11.06 -6.12
C LEU A 59 4.17 12.19 -6.35
N THR A 60 3.45 12.19 -7.48
CA THR A 60 2.51 13.27 -7.83
C THR A 60 1.14 13.12 -7.16
N GLU A 61 0.60 11.90 -7.09
CA GLU A 61 -0.76 11.66 -6.59
C GLU A 61 -0.83 11.37 -5.09
N VAL A 62 0.25 10.87 -4.49
CA VAL A 62 0.28 10.47 -3.07
C VAL A 62 1.20 11.38 -2.26
N VAL A 63 2.52 11.27 -2.46
CA VAL A 63 3.54 11.88 -1.58
C VAL A 63 3.61 13.41 -1.72
N GLY A 64 3.33 13.92 -2.92
CA GLY A 64 3.32 15.35 -3.22
C GLY A 64 2.04 16.07 -2.82
N LYS A 65 1.06 15.39 -2.22
CA LYS A 65 -0.15 16.03 -1.70
C LYS A 65 0.12 16.62 -0.32
N GLY A 66 -0.62 17.69 0.00
CA GLY A 66 -0.47 18.39 1.28
C GLY A 66 -0.78 17.55 2.52
N LEU A 67 -1.39 16.38 2.33
CA LEU A 67 -1.53 15.36 3.37
C LEU A 67 -0.20 14.99 4.03
N PHE A 68 0.91 15.04 3.28
CA PHE A 68 2.24 14.67 3.78
C PHE A 68 3.04 15.89 4.30
N ASP A 69 2.45 17.09 4.36
CA ASP A 69 3.20 18.30 4.74
C ASP A 69 3.68 18.24 6.18
N ASP A 70 2.87 17.75 7.12
CA ASP A 70 3.31 17.55 8.52
C ASP A 70 4.49 16.59 8.61
N LEU A 71 4.43 15.45 7.90
CA LEU A 71 5.52 14.47 7.84
C LEU A 71 6.77 15.07 7.17
N ARG A 72 6.58 15.91 6.15
CA ARG A 72 7.65 16.56 5.37
C ARG A 72 8.34 17.67 6.15
N GLU A 73 7.59 18.56 6.79
CA GLU A 73 8.10 19.79 7.38
C GLU A 73 8.44 19.61 8.87
N GLN A 74 7.61 18.90 9.63
CA GLN A 74 7.75 18.81 11.08
C GLN A 74 8.62 17.62 11.53
N GLN A 75 8.60 16.50 10.80
CA GLN A 75 9.31 15.28 11.22
C GLN A 75 10.64 15.05 10.51
N HIS A 76 10.67 15.15 9.17
CA HIS A 76 11.85 14.74 8.40
C HIS A 76 12.61 15.88 7.70
N GLY A 77 11.96 17.01 7.41
CA GLY A 77 12.58 18.14 6.71
C GLY A 77 13.28 17.71 5.41
N ALA A 78 14.57 18.08 5.29
CA ALA A 78 15.40 17.73 4.13
C ALA A 78 15.56 16.21 3.89
N SER A 79 15.36 15.37 4.92
CA SER A 79 15.49 13.91 4.81
C SER A 79 14.23 13.21 4.31
N PHE A 80 13.12 13.93 4.12
CA PHE A 80 11.80 13.37 3.77
C PHE A 80 11.84 12.47 2.53
N HIS A 81 12.45 12.93 1.44
CA HIS A 81 12.52 12.14 0.21
C HIS A 81 13.34 10.85 0.37
N SER A 82 14.40 10.88 1.18
CA SER A 82 15.20 9.69 1.49
C SER A 82 14.40 8.71 2.33
N PHE A 83 13.69 9.19 3.35
CA PHE A 83 12.80 8.39 4.19
C PHE A 83 11.69 7.71 3.38
N ILE A 84 11.00 8.46 2.51
CA ILE A 84 9.98 7.89 1.63
C ILE A 84 10.58 6.83 0.70
N LYS A 85 11.77 7.07 0.12
CA LYS A 85 12.44 6.10 -0.76
C LYS A 85 12.85 4.82 -0.02
N GLU A 86 13.20 4.94 1.26
CA GLU A 86 13.54 3.80 2.11
C GLU A 86 12.29 2.98 2.45
N LYS A 87 11.22 3.65 2.91
CA LYS A 87 10.02 3.01 3.46
C LYS A 87 8.99 2.62 2.40
N VAL A 88 8.93 3.29 1.25
CA VAL A 88 7.86 3.12 0.27
C VAL A 88 8.39 2.56 -1.05
N CYS A 89 7.77 1.49 -1.53
CA CYS A 89 8.06 0.84 -2.79
C CYS A 89 6.81 0.86 -3.70
N PRO A 90 6.80 1.66 -4.79
CA PRO A 90 5.73 1.58 -5.78
C PRO A 90 5.83 0.29 -6.57
N LEU A 91 4.69 -0.40 -6.73
CA LEU A 91 4.56 -1.58 -7.57
C LEU A 91 3.62 -1.27 -8.74
N PRO A 92 4.08 -1.34 -10.00
CA PRO A 92 3.19 -1.25 -11.14
C PRO A 92 2.28 -2.49 -11.16
N GLY A 93 0.97 -2.30 -11.15
CA GLY A 93 0.06 -3.42 -11.33
C GLY A 93 -1.41 -3.07 -11.22
N ASP A 94 -2.24 -4.05 -11.59
CA ASP A 94 -3.69 -3.92 -11.65
C ASP A 94 -4.40 -5.09 -10.96
N ILE A 95 -5.23 -4.78 -9.96
CA ILE A 95 -6.01 -5.77 -9.20
C ILE A 95 -7.02 -6.54 -10.05
N THR A 96 -7.39 -6.04 -11.21
CA THR A 96 -8.35 -6.70 -12.12
C THR A 96 -7.74 -7.87 -12.89
N HIS A 97 -6.43 -8.02 -12.85
CA HIS A 97 -5.70 -9.06 -13.56
C HIS A 97 -5.04 -10.03 -12.58
N GLN A 98 -4.89 -11.28 -13.02
CA GLN A 98 -4.14 -12.27 -12.26
C GLN A 98 -2.74 -11.75 -11.96
N ASN A 99 -2.27 -12.04 -10.75
CA ASN A 99 -0.94 -11.68 -10.29
C ASN A 99 -0.63 -10.18 -10.35
N PHE A 100 -1.64 -9.31 -10.38
CA PHE A 100 -1.46 -7.87 -10.56
C PHE A 100 -0.72 -7.46 -11.85
N VAL A 101 -0.65 -8.34 -12.86
CA VAL A 101 0.22 -8.20 -14.05
C VAL A 101 1.72 -8.34 -13.74
N LEU A 102 2.09 -8.75 -12.52
CA LEU A 102 3.48 -9.00 -12.13
C LEU A 102 3.95 -10.39 -12.56
N GLY A 103 5.27 -10.51 -12.78
CA GLY A 103 5.89 -11.80 -13.07
C GLY A 103 5.82 -12.79 -11.90
N ASN A 104 5.83 -14.09 -12.20
CA ASN A 104 5.75 -15.14 -11.17
C ASN A 104 6.85 -15.04 -10.10
N SER A 105 8.07 -14.63 -10.49
CA SER A 105 9.20 -14.44 -9.57
C SER A 105 8.98 -13.25 -8.63
N GLU A 106 8.39 -12.16 -9.13
CA GLU A 106 8.08 -10.97 -8.35
C GLU A 106 6.96 -11.25 -7.35
N ILE A 107 5.93 -11.96 -7.79
CA ILE A 107 4.86 -12.44 -6.92
C ILE A 107 5.38 -13.35 -5.81
N LEU A 108 6.27 -14.29 -6.16
CA LEU A 108 6.85 -15.17 -5.15
C LEU A 108 7.62 -14.37 -4.11
N ARG A 109 8.45 -13.40 -4.54
CA ARG A 109 9.17 -12.50 -3.63
C ARG A 109 8.22 -11.69 -2.75
N LEU A 110 7.19 -11.06 -3.34
CA LEU A 110 6.18 -10.31 -2.59
C LEU A 110 5.44 -11.19 -1.58
N SER A 111 5.13 -12.43 -1.94
CA SER A 111 4.45 -13.36 -1.03
C SER A 111 5.30 -13.76 0.19
N GLN A 112 6.63 -13.75 0.03
CA GLN A 112 7.57 -14.08 1.09
C GLN A 112 7.85 -12.88 2.01
N ASP A 113 7.87 -11.68 1.44
CA ASP A 113 8.21 -10.45 2.16
C ASP A 113 7.00 -9.80 2.84
N VAL A 114 5.81 -9.81 2.22
CA VAL A 114 4.64 -9.08 2.72
C VAL A 114 3.97 -9.78 3.91
N ASP A 115 3.94 -9.13 5.06
CA ASP A 115 3.29 -9.59 6.29
C ASP A 115 1.82 -9.21 6.38
N ILE A 116 1.44 -8.04 5.84
CA ILE A 116 0.07 -7.50 5.90
C ILE A 116 -0.39 -7.07 4.51
N ILE A 117 -1.62 -7.41 4.13
CA ILE A 117 -2.24 -6.89 2.91
C ILE A 117 -3.43 -6.04 3.33
N VAL A 118 -3.51 -4.81 2.81
CA VAL A 118 -4.65 -3.90 2.96
C VAL A 118 -5.26 -3.67 1.58
N ASN A 119 -6.46 -4.21 1.37
CA ASN A 119 -7.18 -3.98 0.11
C ASN A 119 -8.04 -2.71 0.19
N GLY A 120 -7.58 -1.63 -0.45
CA GLY A 120 -8.32 -0.36 -0.57
C GLY A 120 -8.79 -0.06 -1.99
N ALA A 121 -8.54 -0.96 -2.94
CA ALA A 121 -8.92 -0.75 -4.33
C ALA A 121 -10.44 -0.90 -4.53
N ALA A 122 -11.07 0.15 -5.03
CA ALA A 122 -12.47 0.14 -5.43
C ALA A 122 -12.67 1.05 -6.65
N THR A 123 -13.62 0.71 -7.51
CA THR A 123 -14.06 1.61 -8.57
C THR A 123 -14.96 2.69 -7.95
N THR A 124 -14.56 3.95 -8.11
CA THR A 124 -15.36 5.12 -7.67
C THR A 124 -16.12 5.76 -8.83
N ASN A 125 -16.32 5.03 -9.93
CA ASN A 125 -17.13 5.49 -11.05
C ASN A 125 -18.62 5.38 -10.67
N PHE A 126 -19.20 6.50 -10.24
CA PHE A 126 -20.62 6.59 -9.87
C PHE A 126 -21.59 6.32 -11.04
N MET A 127 -21.09 6.24 -12.29
CA MET A 127 -21.89 5.98 -13.48
C MET A 127 -21.87 4.49 -13.91
N GLU A 128 -21.06 3.65 -13.27
CA GLU A 128 -21.09 2.20 -13.52
C GLU A 128 -22.21 1.52 -12.72
N ARG A 129 -22.97 0.64 -13.39
CA ARG A 129 -24.05 -0.14 -12.78
C ARG A 129 -23.53 -0.91 -11.56
N TYR A 130 -24.12 -0.66 -10.39
CA TYR A 130 -23.81 -1.21 -9.06
C TYR A 130 -23.72 -2.75 -8.97
N ILE A 131 -22.69 -3.40 -9.50
CA ILE A 131 -22.55 -4.87 -9.36
C ILE A 131 -21.18 -5.32 -8.81
N LYS A 132 -20.16 -4.46 -8.70
CA LYS A 132 -18.85 -4.89 -8.15
C LYS A 132 -18.18 -3.88 -7.21
N CYS A 133 -18.97 -3.22 -6.36
CA CYS A 133 -18.43 -2.37 -5.30
C CYS A 133 -18.51 -3.11 -3.97
N VAL A 134 -17.46 -3.86 -3.61
CA VAL A 134 -17.25 -4.28 -2.22
C VAL A 134 -16.06 -3.49 -1.70
N LEU A 135 -16.33 -2.34 -1.11
CA LEU A 135 -15.37 -1.61 -0.31
C LEU A 135 -15.19 -2.39 1.00
N ALA A 136 -14.30 -3.38 0.99
CA ALA A 136 -13.91 -4.11 2.18
C ALA A 136 -12.41 -3.92 2.39
N ILE A 137 -12.04 -3.07 3.35
CA ILE A 137 -10.68 -3.03 3.89
C ILE A 137 -10.47 -4.38 4.59
N ARG A 138 -9.83 -5.31 3.88
CA ARG A 138 -9.46 -6.62 4.42
C ARG A 138 -8.00 -6.62 4.78
N VAL A 139 -7.70 -7.02 6.01
CA VAL A 139 -6.35 -7.11 6.57
C VAL A 139 -6.00 -8.59 6.73
N PHE A 140 -4.99 -9.06 6.00
CA PHE A 140 -4.52 -10.45 6.08
C PHE A 140 -3.15 -10.54 6.76
N PHE A 141 -3.06 -11.34 7.83
CA PHE A 141 -1.80 -11.65 8.53
C PHE A 141 -1.29 -13.06 8.13
N ARG A 142 0.03 -13.26 8.07
CA ARG A 142 0.63 -14.61 7.90
C ARG A 142 0.25 -15.51 9.10
N PRO A 143 0.07 -16.83 8.93
CA PRO A 143 0.48 -17.68 7.81
C PRO A 143 -0.59 -17.98 6.73
N PHE A 144 -1.83 -17.49 6.86
CA PHE A 144 -2.97 -17.92 6.04
C PHE A 144 -2.99 -17.44 4.57
N LYS A 145 -1.87 -16.96 4.01
CA LYS A 145 -1.85 -16.19 2.75
C LYS A 145 -1.81 -17.02 1.46
N ILE A 146 -1.23 -18.22 1.46
CA ILE A 146 -1.01 -18.98 0.21
C ILE A 146 -2.32 -19.43 -0.45
N TYR A 147 -3.36 -19.74 0.33
CA TYR A 147 -4.63 -20.22 -0.22
C TYR A 147 -5.65 -19.11 -0.53
N LEU A 148 -5.61 -17.99 0.20
CA LEU A 148 -6.56 -16.89 -0.03
C LEU A 148 -6.18 -16.01 -1.22
N TRP A 149 -4.94 -16.03 -1.68
CA TRP A 149 -4.46 -15.17 -2.76
C TRP A 149 -5.17 -15.43 -4.10
N ARG A 150 -5.65 -16.67 -4.35
CA ARG A 150 -6.44 -17.06 -5.54
C ARG A 150 -7.91 -16.66 -5.50
N TYR A 151 -8.44 -16.22 -4.37
CA TYR A 151 -9.89 -15.97 -4.20
C TYR A 151 -10.25 -14.49 -4.04
N PHE A 152 -9.26 -13.59 -3.93
CA PHE A 152 -9.48 -12.19 -3.58
C PHE A 152 -8.75 -11.17 -4.46
N VAL A 153 -8.01 -11.65 -5.48
CA VAL A 153 -7.45 -10.88 -6.60
C VAL A 153 -7.96 -11.52 -7.88
#